data_AF-A0A0S4IHB7-F1
#
_entry.id   AF-A0A0S4IHB7-F1
#
_cell.length_a   1.000
_cell.length_b   1.000
_cell.length_c   1.000
_cell.angle_alpha   90.00
_cell.angle_beta   90.00
_cell.angle_gamma   90.00
#
_symmetry.space_group_name_H-M   'P 1'
#
loop_
_entity.id
_entity.type
_entity.pdbx_description
1 polymer ?
#
loop_
_entity_poly.entity_id
_entity_poly.type
_entity_poly.pdbx_seq_one_letter_code
_entity_poly.pdbx_strand_id
1 'polypeptide(L)'
;MQSGVFGDTPCLQFTLVTQDVDPVTNDSPAASAESSMPLARRSTGSSKQQFCVRCTSSDEEAVNKLRLRIEEGSVIKCIGQLHLNSQLDGGKRRLFPYVAIPLADATKGMLVLPPKRARPGDA
;
A
#
# COMPACT_ATOMS: atom_id res chain seq x y z
N MET A 1 -9.50 -9.49 1.45
CA MET A 1 -9.98 -8.23 0.81
C MET A 1 -11.46 -8.07 1.09
N GLN A 2 -11.97 -6.85 1.22
CA GLN A 2 -13.39 -6.58 1.49
C GLN A 2 -13.92 -5.55 0.48
N SER A 3 -15.02 -5.86 -0.19
CA SER A 3 -15.80 -4.85 -0.93
C SER A 3 -16.85 -4.25 0.00
N GLY A 4 -17.08 -2.95 -0.12
CA GLY A 4 -18.09 -2.26 0.68
C GLY A 4 -18.36 -0.86 0.14
N VAL A 5 -19.02 -0.05 0.95
CA VAL A 5 -19.34 1.34 0.63
C VAL A 5 -18.67 2.24 1.66
N PHE A 6 -18.03 3.32 1.21
CA PHE A 6 -17.48 4.37 2.07
C PHE A 6 -18.30 5.65 1.88
N GLY A 7 -19.10 6.01 2.88
CA GLY A 7 -20.20 6.94 2.68
C GLY A 7 -21.21 6.32 1.71
N ASP A 8 -21.40 6.96 0.56
CA ASP A 8 -22.24 6.47 -0.55
C ASP A 8 -21.41 5.97 -1.75
N THR A 9 -20.08 5.88 -1.61
CA THR A 9 -19.18 5.52 -2.72
C THR A 9 -18.71 4.06 -2.62
N PRO A 10 -18.92 3.24 -3.66
CA PRO A 10 -18.34 1.90 -3.75
C PRO A 10 -16.83 1.87 -3.54
N CYS A 11 -16.35 0.92 -2.75
CA CYS A 11 -14.93 0.77 -2.47
C CYS A 11 -14.45 -0.67 -2.33
N LEU A 12 -13.17 -0.88 -2.66
CA LEU A 12 -12.41 -2.09 -2.36
C LEU A 12 -11.37 -1.77 -1.29
N GLN A 13 -11.43 -2.47 -0.16
CA GLN A 13 -10.49 -2.34 0.95
C GLN A 13 -9.58 -3.57 1.04
N PHE A 14 -8.28 -3.32 1.21
CA PHE A 14 -7.28 -4.35 1.45
C PHE A 14 -6.10 -3.81 2.27
N THR A 15 -5.25 -4.72 2.73
CA THR A 15 -4.03 -4.38 3.47
C THR A 15 -2.82 -4.53 2.56
N LEU A 16 -2.01 -3.49 2.45
CA LEU A 16 -0.68 -3.59 1.86
C LEU A 16 0.34 -3.81 2.96
N VAL A 17 1.24 -4.76 2.73
CA VAL A 17 2.42 -4.96 3.57
C VAL A 17 3.63 -4.51 2.76
N THR A 18 4.32 -3.49 3.25
CA THR A 18 5.60 -3.09 2.65
C THR A 18 6.73 -3.88 3.30
N GLN A 19 7.70 -4.28 2.49
CA GLN A 19 9.00 -4.72 2.97
C GLN A 19 10.00 -3.68 2.49
N ASP A 20 10.79 -3.15 3.41
CA ASP A 20 11.93 -2.32 3.04
C ASP A 20 12.88 -3.21 2.23
N VAL A 21 13.09 -2.85 0.97
CA VAL A 21 14.10 -3.51 0.15
C VAL A 21 15.34 -2.67 0.35
N ASP A 22 16.30 -3.17 1.13
CA ASP A 22 17.59 -2.50 1.26
C ASP A 22 18.11 -2.19 -0.15
N PRO A 23 18.46 -0.93 -0.45
CA PRO A 23 19.05 -0.62 -1.73
C PRO A 23 20.32 -1.45 -1.85
N VAL A 24 20.39 -2.29 -2.90
CA VAL A 24 21.59 -3.07 -3.19
C VAL A 24 22.74 -2.08 -3.37
N THR A 25 23.56 -1.93 -2.33
CA THR A 25 24.84 -1.24 -2.39
C THR A 25 25.74 -2.04 -3.31
N ASN A 26 25.70 -1.71 -4.60
CA ASN A 26 26.82 -1.99 -5.48
C ASN A 26 27.98 -1.08 -5.06
N ASP A 27 29.13 -1.71 -4.93
CA ASP A 27 30.33 -1.25 -4.26
C ASP A 27 31.00 -0.01 -4.90
N SER A 28 31.34 0.96 -4.03
CA SER A 28 32.50 1.89 -4.07
C SER A 28 32.56 3.12 -5.03
N PRO A 29 33.40 4.16 -4.75
CA PRO A 29 33.60 4.88 -3.48
C PRO A 29 33.65 6.44 -3.61
N ALA A 30 33.43 7.11 -2.46
CA ALA A 30 33.89 8.45 -2.03
C ALA A 30 33.65 9.71 -2.92
N ALA A 31 32.82 10.64 -2.43
CA ALA A 31 33.18 12.07 -2.32
C ALA A 31 32.18 12.86 -1.44
N SER A 32 32.72 13.38 -0.33
CA SER A 32 32.47 14.69 0.31
C SER A 32 31.05 15.15 0.69
N ALA A 33 30.83 15.14 2.00
CA ALA A 33 30.31 16.21 2.87
C ALA A 33 29.22 17.18 2.33
N GLU A 34 28.07 17.22 3.02
CA GLU A 34 27.73 18.32 3.95
C GLU A 34 26.40 18.06 4.71
N SER A 35 26.43 18.37 6.02
CA SER A 35 25.29 18.66 6.91
C SER A 35 24.15 17.62 7.03
N SER A 36 24.42 16.52 7.73
CA SER A 36 23.39 15.56 8.16
C SER A 36 22.73 15.99 9.49
N MET A 37 21.50 16.49 9.43
CA MET A 37 20.56 16.38 10.56
C MET A 37 20.32 14.88 10.84
N PRO A 38 20.42 14.39 12.09
CA PRO A 38 20.21 12.99 12.38
C PRO A 38 18.70 12.70 12.43
N LEU A 39 18.08 12.51 11.27
CA LEU A 39 16.78 11.84 11.20
C LEU A 39 17.00 10.37 11.59
N ALA A 40 16.67 10.09 12.84
CA ALA A 40 16.31 8.81 13.43
C ALA A 40 17.03 7.58 12.85
N ARG A 41 17.98 7.05 13.63
CA ARG A 41 18.52 5.68 13.59
C ARG A 41 17.67 4.73 12.72
N ARG A 42 18.16 4.39 11.52
CA ARG A 42 17.73 3.20 10.77
C ARG A 42 17.77 2.02 11.74
N SER A 43 16.62 1.57 12.22
CA SER A 43 16.53 0.30 12.91
C SER A 43 16.84 -0.78 11.87
N THR A 44 17.93 -1.51 12.06
CA THR A 44 18.36 -2.65 11.25
C THR A 44 17.50 -3.89 11.49
N GLY A 45 16.18 -3.70 11.50
CA GLY A 45 15.19 -4.77 11.51
C GLY A 45 14.23 -4.48 10.37
N SER A 46 13.96 -5.46 9.52
CA SER A 46 13.01 -5.36 8.42
C SER A 46 11.61 -5.02 8.95
N SER A 47 11.33 -3.73 9.14
CA SER A 47 10.08 -3.27 9.69
C SER A 47 9.01 -3.42 8.63
N LYS A 48 8.33 -4.57 8.63
CA LYS A 48 7.12 -4.77 7.82
C LYS A 48 6.08 -3.75 8.29
N GLN A 49 5.76 -2.78 7.45
CA GLN A 49 4.67 -1.84 7.73
C GLN A 49 3.40 -2.31 7.04
N GLN A 50 2.28 -2.16 7.73
CA GLN A 50 0.96 -2.49 7.19
C GLN A 50 0.16 -1.22 6.98
N PHE A 51 -0.44 -1.10 5.81
CA PHE A 51 -1.27 0.04 5.43
C PHE A 51 -2.66 -0.45 5.03
N CYS A 52 -3.70 0.16 5.59
CA CYS A 52 -5.05 0.00 5.09
C CYS A 52 -5.21 0.82 3.81
N VAL A 53 -5.66 0.19 2.73
CA VAL A 53 -5.85 0.83 1.43
C VAL A 53 -7.31 0.72 1.02
N ARG A 54 -7.87 1.83 0.53
CA ARG A 54 -9.23 1.92 0.02
C ARG A 54 -9.22 2.47 -1.40
N CYS A 55 -9.61 1.63 -2.33
CA CYS A 55 -9.86 2.01 -3.72
C CYS A 55 -11.30 2.47 -3.86
N THR A 56 -11.55 3.72 -4.22
CA THR A 56 -12.90 4.32 -4.29
C THR A 56 -13.25 4.72 -5.73
N SER A 57 -14.46 4.41 -6.18
CA SER A 57 -14.96 4.81 -7.50
C SER A 57 -16.44 5.14 -7.43
N SER A 58 -16.90 6.09 -8.23
CA SER A 58 -18.34 6.27 -8.49
C SER A 58 -18.90 5.16 -9.41
N ASP A 59 -18.02 4.46 -10.14
CA ASP A 59 -18.37 3.31 -10.99
C ASP A 59 -18.11 1.99 -10.24
N GLU A 60 -19.20 1.28 -9.89
CA GLU A 60 -19.14 -0.05 -9.27
C GLU A 60 -18.41 -1.08 -10.14
N GLU A 61 -18.55 -1.03 -11.46
CA GLU A 61 -17.89 -1.97 -12.35
C GLU A 61 -16.37 -1.82 -12.28
N ALA A 62 -15.86 -0.59 -12.16
CA ALA A 62 -14.43 -0.34 -12.01
C ALA A 62 -13.87 -0.99 -10.73
N VAL A 63 -14.62 -0.91 -9.61
CA VAL A 63 -14.25 -1.57 -8.34
C VAL A 63 -14.27 -3.09 -8.51
N ASN A 64 -15.28 -3.63 -9.19
CA ASN A 64 -15.39 -5.07 -9.43
C ASN A 64 -14.28 -5.60 -10.36
N LYS A 65 -13.97 -4.88 -11.45
CA LYS A 65 -12.84 -5.20 -12.36
C LYS A 65 -11.51 -5.22 -11.60
N LEU A 66 -11.30 -4.27 -10.70
CA LEU A 66 -10.11 -4.24 -9.87
C LEU A 66 -10.04 -5.42 -8.89
N ARG A 67 -11.16 -5.74 -8.23
CA ARG A 67 -11.26 -6.89 -7.32
C ARG A 67 -10.89 -8.20 -8.01
N LEU A 68 -11.28 -8.37 -9.26
CA LEU A 68 -10.93 -9.56 -10.06
C LEU A 68 -9.46 -9.60 -10.48
N ARG A 69 -8.76 -8.46 -10.47
CA ARG A 69 -7.37 -8.34 -10.91
C ARG A 69 -6.36 -8.44 -9.76
N ILE A 70 -6.71 -7.98 -8.56
CA ILE A 70 -5.83 -8.06 -7.40
C ILE A 70 -6.10 -9.37 -6.66
N GLU A 71 -5.09 -10.22 -6.61
CA GLU A 71 -5.08 -11.45 -5.82
C GLU A 71 -4.21 -11.29 -4.57
N GLU A 72 -4.44 -12.13 -3.56
CA GLU A 72 -3.53 -12.21 -2.42
C GLU A 72 -2.10 -12.56 -2.87
N GLY A 73 -1.11 -11.87 -2.31
CA GLY A 73 0.30 -12.00 -2.73
C GLY A 73 0.67 -11.20 -3.98
N SER A 74 -0.27 -10.46 -4.59
CA SER A 74 0.06 -9.50 -5.65
C SER A 74 1.00 -8.41 -5.15
N VAL A 75 1.96 -8.00 -5.99
CA VAL A 75 2.81 -6.84 -5.72
C VAL A 75 2.19 -5.62 -6.37
N ILE A 76 1.90 -4.60 -5.56
CA ILE A 76 1.16 -3.43 -5.99
C ILE A 76 2.01 -2.18 -5.77
N LYS A 77 2.16 -1.36 -6.80
CA LYS A 77 2.60 0.03 -6.68
C LYS A 77 1.38 0.91 -6.83
N CYS A 78 1.07 1.72 -5.83
CA CYS A 78 -0.08 2.62 -5.85
C CYS A 78 0.31 4.03 -5.38
N ILE A 79 -0.39 5.03 -5.90
CA ILE A 79 -0.33 6.41 -5.42
C ILE A 79 -1.72 6.78 -4.91
N GLY A 80 -1.78 7.33 -3.70
CA GLY A 80 -3.03 7.68 -3.05
C GLY A 80 -2.83 8.77 -2.00
N GLN A 81 -3.94 9.19 -1.39
CA GLN A 81 -3.95 10.19 -0.33
C GLN A 81 -4.05 9.52 1.03
N LEU A 82 -3.26 9.96 2.01
CA LEU A 82 -3.38 9.47 3.39
C LEU A 82 -4.53 10.20 4.08
N HIS A 83 -5.50 9.43 4.57
CA HIS A 83 -6.60 9.92 5.37
C HIS A 83 -6.52 9.37 6.79
N LEU A 84 -6.96 10.18 7.75
CA LEU A 84 -7.05 9.81 9.17
C LEU A 84 -8.52 9.86 9.58
N ASN A 85 -9.11 8.70 9.86
CA ASN A 85 -10.48 8.67 10.36
C ASN A 85 -10.46 8.60 11.89
N SER A 86 -11.12 9.54 12.58
CA SER A 86 -11.26 9.49 14.03
C SER A 86 -12.51 8.70 14.40
N GLN A 87 -12.36 7.61 15.15
CA GLN A 87 -13.49 6.86 15.71
C GLN A 87 -13.38 6.82 17.25
N LEU A 88 -14.54 6.79 17.91
CA LEU A 88 -14.62 6.54 19.34
C LEU A 88 -14.56 5.02 19.56
N ASP A 89 -13.49 4.56 20.22
CA ASP A 89 -13.28 3.16 20.57
C ASP A 89 -13.06 3.09 22.09
N GLY A 90 -14.01 2.47 22.80
CA GLY A 90 -13.97 2.35 24.26
C GLY A 90 -13.89 3.70 25.00
N GLY A 91 -14.56 4.74 24.48
CA GLY A 91 -14.56 6.10 25.07
C GLY A 91 -13.31 6.93 24.77
N LYS A 92 -12.33 6.39 24.02
CA LYS A 92 -11.16 7.15 23.55
C LYS A 92 -11.27 7.39 22.05
N ARG A 93 -10.92 8.61 21.61
CA ARG A 93 -10.76 8.90 20.19
C ARG A 93 -9.50 8.22 19.69
N ARG A 94 -9.64 7.35 18.69
CA ARG A 94 -8.54 6.68 18.00
C ARG A 94 -8.55 7.07 16.54
N LEU A 95 -7.35 7.24 15.99
CA LEU A 95 -7.15 7.50 14.57
C LEU A 95 -6.93 6.18 13.84
N PHE A 96 -7.66 6.00 12.75
CA PHE A 96 -7.57 4.86 11.85
C PHE A 96 -7.05 5.37 10.50
N PRO A 97 -5.73 5.29 10.26
CA PRO A 97 -5.13 5.74 9.00
C PRO A 97 -5.50 4.79 7.86
N TYR A 98 -5.79 5.35 6.69
CA TYR A 98 -5.93 4.60 5.45
C TYR A 98 -5.47 5.41 4.24
N VAL A 99 -5.02 4.74 3.19
CA VAL A 99 -4.67 5.36 1.91
C VAL A 99 -5.86 5.26 0.97
N ALA A 100 -6.40 6.39 0.55
CA ALA A 100 -7.47 6.47 -0.45
C ALA A 100 -6.89 6.54 -1.86
N ILE A 101 -7.39 5.69 -2.77
CA ILE A 101 -6.99 5.64 -4.17
C ILE A 101 -8.24 5.81 -5.03
N PRO A 102 -8.46 6.98 -5.64
CA PRO A 102 -9.57 7.17 -6.58
C PRO A 102 -9.35 6.34 -7.85
N LEU A 103 -10.31 5.50 -8.22
CA LEU A 103 -10.21 4.59 -9.36
C LEU A 103 -10.50 5.22 -10.71
N ALA A 104 -11.10 6.42 -10.74
CA ALA A 104 -11.23 7.21 -11.96
C ALA A 104 -9.88 7.41 -12.67
N ASP A 105 -8.78 7.36 -11.91
CA ASP A 105 -7.38 7.45 -12.37
C ASP A 105 -6.53 6.19 -12.09
N ALA A 106 -7.11 5.09 -11.60
CA ALA A 106 -6.33 3.95 -11.10
C ALA A 106 -5.54 3.18 -12.17
N THR A 107 -5.90 3.29 -13.44
CA THR A 107 -5.07 2.76 -14.53
C THR A 107 -3.76 3.53 -14.71
N LYS A 108 -3.68 4.78 -14.22
CA LYS A 108 -2.45 5.60 -14.23
C LYS A 108 -1.68 5.53 -12.91
N GLY A 109 -2.37 5.34 -11.79
CA GLY A 109 -1.78 5.37 -10.45
C GLY A 109 -1.44 4.01 -9.84
N MET A 110 -1.90 2.89 -10.42
CA MET A 110 -1.75 1.56 -9.81
C MET A 110 -1.23 0.50 -10.78
N LEU A 111 -0.05 -0.02 -10.48
CA LEU A 111 0.52 -1.19 -11.13
C LEU A 111 0.28 -2.41 -10.24
N VAL A 112 -0.36 -3.44 -10.80
CA VAL A 112 -0.59 -4.73 -10.14
C VAL A 112 0.19 -5.80 -10.87
N LEU A 113 1.16 -6.40 -10.17
CA LEU A 113 1.86 -7.59 -10.60
C LEU A 113 1.21 -8.80 -9.90
N PRO A 114 0.78 -9.82 -10.65
CA PRO A 114 0.18 -11.02 -10.05
C PRO A 114 1.20 -11.73 -9.16
N PRO A 115 0.75 -12.55 -8.20
CA PRO A 115 1.64 -13.34 -7.38
C PRO A 115 2.54 -14.21 -8.26
N LYS A 116 3.82 -14.36 -7.88
CA LYS A 116 4.71 -15.33 -8.52
C LYS A 116 4.12 -16.73 -8.32
N ARG A 117 3.48 -17.27 -9.36
CA ARG A 117 3.10 -18.68 -9.37
C ARG A 117 4.39 -19.51 -9.36
N ALA A 118 4.54 -20.39 -8.39
CA ALA A 118 5.60 -21.39 -8.42
C ALA A 118 5.48 -22.17 -9.75
N ARG A 119 6.60 -22.37 -10.44
CA ARG A 119 6.59 -23.19 -11.65
C ARG A 119 6.22 -24.62 -11.23
N PRO A 120 5.35 -25.32 -11.98
CA PRO A 120 5.14 -26.74 -11.73
C PRO A 120 6.47 -27.47 -12.01
N GLY A 121 7.19 -27.83 -10.94
CA GLY A 121 8.51 -28.48 -11.04
C GLY A 121 9.49 -28.23 -9.90
N ASP A 122 9.24 -27.28 -8.97
CA ASP A 122 10.10 -27.04 -7.79
C ASP A 122 9.63 -27.84 -6.55
N ALA A 123 9.32 -29.13 -6.71
CA ALA A 123 9.01 -30.05 -5.61
C ALA A 123 9.90 -31.30 -5.69
#